data_AF-A0A838W5W9-F1
#
_entry.id   AF-A0A838W5W9-F1
#
_cell.length_a   1.000
_cell.length_b   1.000
_cell.length_c   1.000
_cell.angle_alpha   90.00
_cell.angle_beta   90.00
_cell.angle_gamma   90.00
#
_symmetry.space_group_name_H-M   'P 1'
#
loop_
_entity.id
_entity.type
_entity.pdbx_description
1 polymer ?
#
loop_
_entity_poly.entity_id
_entity_poly.type
_entity_poly.pdbx_seq_one_letter_code
_entity_poly.pdbx_strand_id
1 'polypeptide(L)'
;MALNPARIELEIGELVLHGFAPGDRHRIGAAVERELARLFAEQGVSPSLARNGEVARLDASAFQVALGAGVESIGTQVAQSVHRGLSR
;
A
#
# COMPACT_ATOMS: atom_id res chain seq x y z
N MET A 1 -11.93 28.59 4.11
CA MET A 1 -11.96 27.75 2.90
C MET A 1 -11.89 26.31 3.35
N ALA A 2 -12.99 25.56 3.24
CA ALA A 2 -12.94 24.12 3.51
C ALA A 2 -12.11 23.47 2.39
N LEU A 3 -11.03 22.77 2.75
CA LEU A 3 -10.30 21.92 1.81
C LEU A 3 -11.28 20.85 1.33
N ASN A 4 -11.64 20.90 0.05
CA ASN A 4 -12.42 19.83 -0.57
C ASN A 4 -11.62 18.53 -0.39
N PRO A 5 -12.17 17.47 0.24
CA PRO A 5 -11.42 16.24 0.42
C PRO A 5 -10.97 15.74 -0.95
N ALA A 6 -9.66 15.54 -1.11
CA ALA A 6 -9.11 14.99 -2.33
C ALA A 6 -9.67 13.57 -2.50
N ARG A 7 -10.47 13.35 -3.54
CA ARG A 7 -10.90 12.01 -3.92
C ARG A 7 -9.71 11.33 -4.60
N ILE A 8 -9.26 10.24 -4.01
CA ILE A 8 -8.13 9.43 -4.50
C ILE A 8 -8.70 8.11 -4.98
N GLU A 9 -8.35 7.73 -6.20
CA GLU A 9 -8.58 6.39 -6.74
C GLU A 9 -7.21 5.77 -7.00
N LEU A 10 -6.96 4.64 -6.36
CA LEU A 10 -5.70 3.92 -6.47
C LEU A 10 -5.95 2.56 -7.12
N GLU A 11 -5.42 2.39 -8.32
CA GLU A 11 -5.41 1.11 -9.00
C GLU A 11 -4.03 0.48 -8.88
N ILE A 12 -3.98 -0.74 -8.34
CA ILE A 12 -2.76 -1.57 -8.30
C ILE A 12 -3.00 -2.73 -9.26
N GLY A 13 -2.42 -2.65 -10.46
CA GLY A 13 -2.60 -3.69 -11.46
C GLY A 13 -2.12 -5.08 -10.99
N GLU A 14 -0.95 -5.13 -10.34
CA GLU A 14 -0.42 -6.36 -9.76
C GLU A 14 0.37 -6.09 -8.47
N LEU A 15 0.09 -6.89 -7.44
CA LEU A 15 0.86 -6.93 -6.20
C LEU A 15 1.56 -8.30 -6.09
N VAL A 16 2.84 -8.34 -6.46
CA VAL A 16 3.64 -9.57 -6.42
C VAL A 16 4.29 -9.71 -5.04
N LEU A 17 3.91 -10.76 -4.31
CA LEU A 17 4.50 -11.12 -3.03
C LEU A 17 5.09 -12.53 -3.09
N HIS A 18 6.38 -12.65 -2.79
CA HIS A 18 7.07 -13.93 -2.72
C HIS A 18 7.13 -14.44 -1.27
N GLY A 19 7.14 -15.77 -1.10
CA GLY A 19 7.30 -16.40 0.21
C GLY A 19 6.03 -16.54 1.05
N PHE A 20 4.84 -16.25 0.50
CA PHE A 20 3.55 -16.44 1.16
C PHE A 20 2.76 -17.59 0.55
N ALA A 21 1.91 -18.24 1.37
CA ALA A 21 1.05 -19.30 0.89
C ALA A 21 -0.01 -18.74 -0.08
N PRO A 22 -0.32 -19.42 -1.20
CA PRO A 22 -1.31 -18.95 -2.16
C PRO A 22 -2.71 -18.70 -1.59
N GLY A 23 -3.04 -19.35 -0.47
CA GLY A 23 -4.32 -19.18 0.24
C GLY A 23 -4.44 -17.84 0.98
N ASP A 24 -3.32 -17.21 1.34
CA ASP A 24 -3.33 -15.97 2.12
C ASP A 24 -3.50 -14.72 1.23
N ARG A 25 -3.35 -14.85 -0.10
CA ARG A 25 -3.33 -13.74 -1.05
C ARG A 25 -4.51 -12.76 -0.88
N HIS A 26 -5.72 -13.27 -0.70
CA HIS A 26 -6.93 -12.43 -0.59
C HIS A 26 -7.00 -11.72 0.75
N ARG A 27 -6.54 -12.37 1.82
CA ARG A 27 -6.51 -11.79 3.16
C ARG A 27 -5.42 -10.73 3.29
N ILE A 28 -4.24 -10.99 2.72
CA ILE A 28 -3.15 -10.00 2.63
C ILE A 28 -3.63 -8.81 1.79
N GLY A 29 -4.21 -9.05 0.60
CA GLY A 29 -4.73 -7.99 -0.26
C GLY A 29 -5.76 -7.09 0.43
N ALA A 30 -6.72 -7.69 1.13
CA ALA A 30 -7.72 -6.92 1.88
C ALA A 30 -7.09 -6.10 3.03
N ALA A 31 -6.04 -6.61 3.68
CA ALA A 31 -5.31 -5.86 4.70
C ALA A 31 -4.48 -4.72 4.10
N VAL A 32 -3.89 -4.92 2.92
CA VAL A 32 -3.17 -3.88 2.18
C VAL A 32 -4.11 -2.75 1.79
N GLU A 33 -5.27 -3.06 1.22
CA GLU A 33 -6.26 -2.07 0.80
C GLU A 33 -6.72 -1.20 1.97
N ARG A 34 -7.09 -1.82 3.10
CA ARG A 34 -7.51 -1.09 4.30
C ARG A 34 -6.41 -0.16 4.84
N GLU A 35 -5.17 -0.64 4.88
CA GLU A 35 -4.07 0.17 5.40
C GLU A 35 -3.69 1.30 4.43
N LEU A 36 -3.68 1.07 3.11
CA LEU A 36 -3.46 2.15 2.13
C LEU A 36 -4.55 3.21 2.24
N ALA A 37 -5.82 2.82 2.34
CA ALA A 37 -6.92 3.76 2.53
C ALA A 37 -6.71 4.62 3.78
N ARG A 38 -6.28 4.00 4.89
CA ARG A 38 -5.95 4.72 6.13
C ARG A 38 -4.78 5.69 5.94
N LEU A 39 -3.68 5.24 5.32
CA LEU A 39 -2.48 6.05 5.11
C LEU A 39 -2.77 7.28 4.23
N PHE A 40 -3.49 7.10 3.12
CA PHE A 40 -3.87 8.22 2.26
C PHE A 40 -4.89 9.16 2.91
N ALA A 41 -5.81 8.65 3.74
CA ALA A 41 -6.75 9.49 4.48
C ALA A 41 -6.04 10.35 5.55
N GLU A 42 -5.04 9.79 6.24
CA GLU A 42 -4.32 10.47 7.31
C GLU A 42 -3.20 11.39 6.81
N GLN A 43 -2.45 10.97 5.80
CA GLN A 43 -1.22 11.63 5.35
C GLN A 43 -1.40 12.35 4.01
N GLY A 44 -2.51 12.11 3.30
CA GLY A 44 -2.76 12.65 1.97
C GLY A 44 -1.89 12.02 0.89
N VAL A 45 -1.88 12.66 -0.29
CA VAL A 45 -1.07 12.24 -1.43
C VAL A 45 0.21 13.08 -1.48
N SER A 46 1.35 12.44 -1.71
CA SER A 46 2.62 13.16 -1.89
C SER A 46 2.54 14.10 -3.12
N PRO A 47 3.19 15.27 -3.09
CA PRO A 47 3.20 16.17 -4.24
C PRO A 47 3.81 15.55 -5.51
N SER A 48 4.72 14.58 -5.37
CA SER A 48 5.29 13.84 -6.51
C SER A 48 4.22 12.99 -7.19
N LEU A 49 3.43 12.24 -6.42
CA LEU A 49 2.37 11.39 -6.95
C LEU A 49 1.21 12.23 -7.50
N ALA A 50 0.87 13.35 -6.86
CA ALA A 50 -0.17 14.26 -7.36
C ALA A 50 0.17 14.89 -8.72
N ARG A 51 1.47 15.03 -9.05
CA ARG A 51 1.92 15.59 -10.33
C ARG A 51 2.04 14.55 -11.44
N ASN A 52 2.52 13.35 -11.10
CA ASN A 52 2.88 12.36 -12.11
C ASN A 52 1.91 11.19 -12.21
N GLY A 53 1.01 10.99 -11.24
CA GLY A 53 -0.21 10.16 -11.29
C GLY A 53 -0.04 8.64 -11.52
N GLU A 54 0.99 8.24 -12.24
CA GLU A 54 1.23 6.91 -12.76
C GLU A 54 2.64 6.46 -12.37
N VAL A 55 2.72 5.24 -11.83
CA VAL A 55 3.98 4.60 -11.45
C VAL A 55 4.02 3.25 -12.15
N ALA A 56 4.79 3.17 -13.24
CA ALA A 56 4.87 1.95 -14.07
C ALA A 56 5.42 0.73 -13.32
N ARG A 57 6.32 0.95 -12.36
CA ARG A 57 6.83 -0.09 -11.46
C ARG A 57 7.26 0.53 -10.15
N LEU A 58 6.83 -0.08 -9.05
CA LEU A 58 7.30 0.26 -7.71
C LEU A 58 8.02 -0.93 -7.10
N ASP A 59 9.30 -0.76 -6.78
CA ASP A 59 10.01 -1.69 -5.91
C ASP A 59 9.82 -1.25 -4.46
N ALA A 60 8.90 -1.91 -3.77
CA ALA A 60 8.54 -1.60 -2.38
C ALA A 60 9.60 -2.04 -1.36
N SER A 61 10.76 -2.55 -1.81
CA SER A 61 11.85 -3.06 -0.98
C SER A 61 11.48 -4.31 -0.17
N ALA A 62 12.49 -5.09 0.18
CA ALA A 62 12.32 -6.24 1.07
C ALA A 62 11.95 -5.78 2.50
N PHE A 63 11.11 -6.55 3.17
CA PHE A 63 10.76 -6.36 4.59
C PHE A 63 10.81 -7.69 5.33
N GLN A 64 11.00 -7.64 6.65
CA GLN A 64 11.06 -8.81 7.50
C GLN A 64 9.72 -9.02 8.19
N VAL A 65 9.20 -10.24 8.12
CA VAL A 65 7.98 -10.63 8.82
C VAL A 65 8.37 -11.49 10.01
N ALA A 66 7.87 -11.15 11.20
CA ALA A 66 8.07 -11.97 12.38
C ALA A 66 7.44 -13.36 12.20
N LEU A 67 8.10 -14.40 12.71
CA LEU A 67 7.56 -15.75 12.66
C LEU A 67 6.20 -15.81 13.40
N GLY A 68 5.17 -16.31 12.73
CA GLY A 68 3.81 -16.35 13.28
C GLY A 68 3.06 -15.01 13.24
N ALA A 69 3.58 -13.99 12.54
CA ALA A 69 2.81 -12.76 12.30
C ALA A 69 1.49 -13.07 11.59
N GLY A 70 0.42 -12.45 12.08
CA GLY A 70 -0.89 -12.55 11.45
C GLY A 70 -0.89 -11.93 10.04
N VAL A 71 -1.74 -12.46 9.17
CA VAL A 71 -1.92 -12.01 7.78
C VAL A 71 -2.23 -10.51 7.69
N GLU A 72 -2.96 -9.99 8.68
CA GLU A 72 -3.34 -8.60 8.78
C GLU A 72 -2.12 -7.70 9.03
N SER A 73 -1.21 -8.11 9.92
CA SER A 73 0.05 -7.40 10.17
C SER A 73 0.97 -7.42 8.95
N ILE A 74 1.00 -8.54 8.22
CA ILE A 74 1.73 -8.65 6.95
C ILE A 74 1.18 -7.64 5.94
N GLY A 75 -0.14 -7.59 5.74
CA GLY A 75 -0.74 -6.64 4.81
C GLY A 75 -0.50 -5.18 5.20
N THR A 76 -0.54 -4.85 6.50
CA THR A 76 -0.17 -3.52 7.00
C THR A 76 1.26 -3.16 6.62
N GLN A 77 2.22 -4.07 6.80
CA GLN A 77 3.62 -3.80 6.47
C GLN A 77 3.85 -3.62 4.97
N VAL A 78 3.18 -4.43 4.14
CA VAL A 78 3.22 -4.29 2.67
C VAL A 78 2.67 -2.92 2.25
N ALA A 79 1.50 -2.52 2.77
CA ALA A 79 0.91 -1.21 2.46
C ALA A 79 1.83 -0.04 2.86
N GLN A 80 2.47 -0.12 4.02
CA GLN A 80 3.41 0.91 4.45
C GLN A 80 4.64 0.99 3.54
N SER A 81 5.15 -0.14 3.08
CA SER A 81 6.25 -0.18 2.11
C SER A 81 5.85 0.42 0.75
N VAL A 82 4.66 0.10 0.24
CA VAL A 82 4.11 0.69 -0.99
C VAL A 82 3.93 2.20 -0.83
N HIS A 83 3.26 2.66 0.24
CA HIS A 83 3.02 4.07 0.49
C HIS A 83 4.32 4.89 0.60
N ARG A 84 5.32 4.37 1.31
CA ARG A 84 6.66 4.99 1.36
C ARG A 84 7.30 5.06 -0.02
N GLY A 85 7.18 4.01 -0.81
CA GLY A 85 7.69 3.97 -2.18
C GLY A 85 7.05 5.04 -3.08
N LEU A 86 5.74 5.25 -2.97
CA LEU A 86 4.99 6.28 -3.70
C LEU A 86 5.25 7.70 -3.20
N SER A 87 5.74 7.85 -1.96
CA SER A 87 6.01 9.14 -1.33
C SER A 87 7.43 9.68 -1.55
N ARG A 88 8.30 8.89 -2.20
CA ARG A 88 9.64 9.33 -2.62
C ARG A 88 9.58 10.10 -3.93
#